data_AF-G4D735-F1
#
_entry.id   AF-G4D735-F1
#
_cell.length_a   1.000
_cell.length_b   1.000
_cell.length_c   1.000
_cell.angle_alpha   90.00
_cell.angle_beta   90.00
_cell.angle_gamma   90.00
#
_symmetry.space_group_name_H-M   'P 1'
#
loop_
_entity.id
_entity.type
_entity.pdbx_description
1 polymer ?
#
loop_
_entity_poly.entity_id
_entity_poly.type
_entity_poly.pdbx_seq_one_letter_code
_entity_poly.pdbx_strand_id
1 'polypeptide(L)'
;MGVIVNYFFSTPIPMVVWGMIFLFLGLIFKVVSVSDIEETSRGLLKYFAFFFLPAGVEIMKEYASMDGKVLQILVIISISTIITLILTALVVEFVIRRLYK
;
A
#
# COMPACT_ATOMS: atom_id res chain seq x y z
N MET A 1 10.85 6.53 -12.52
CA MET A 1 11.30 7.70 -11.72
C MET A 1 11.65 7.33 -10.28
N GLY A 2 10.75 6.75 -9.48
CA GLY A 2 11.05 6.36 -8.08
C GLY A 2 12.23 5.39 -7.89
N VAL A 3 12.38 4.39 -8.77
CA VAL A 3 13.55 3.47 -8.77
C VAL A 3 14.85 4.24 -8.95
N ILE A 4 14.86 5.18 -9.89
CA ILE A 4 16.05 5.95 -10.29
C ILE A 4 16.48 6.84 -9.13
N VAL A 5 15.52 7.51 -8.48
CA VAL A 5 15.83 8.36 -7.31
C VAL A 5 16.33 7.55 -6.12
N ASN A 6 15.75 6.38 -5.84
CA ASN A 6 16.24 5.52 -4.78
C ASN A 6 17.66 4.99 -5.07
N TYR A 7 17.98 4.69 -6.34
CA TYR A 7 19.31 4.28 -6.77
C TYR A 7 20.37 5.38 -6.56
N PHE A 8 20.04 6.64 -6.85
CA PHE A 8 20.99 7.76 -6.70
C PHE A 8 21.12 8.30 -5.27
N PHE A 9 20.05 8.28 -4.47
CA PHE A 9 20.03 8.89 -3.14
C PHE A 9 20.19 7.90 -1.98
N SER A 10 20.23 6.58 -2.23
CA SER A 10 20.31 5.52 -1.20
C SER A 10 19.41 5.78 0.02
N THR A 11 18.20 6.29 -0.23
CA THR A 11 17.27 6.67 0.84
C THR A 11 16.54 5.43 1.36
N PRO A 12 16.27 5.34 2.68
CA PRO A 12 15.51 4.23 3.28
C PRO A 12 14.01 4.29 2.95
N ILE A 13 13.61 5.16 2.01
CA ILE A 13 12.22 5.43 1.66
C ILE A 13 11.76 4.38 0.63
N PRO A 14 10.65 3.66 0.88
CA PRO A 14 10.11 2.71 -0.08
C PRO A 14 9.82 3.36 -1.44
N MET A 15 10.08 2.62 -2.51
CA MET A 15 9.94 3.12 -3.88
C MET A 15 8.52 3.64 -4.20
N VAL A 16 7.49 3.05 -3.62
CA VAL A 16 6.08 3.47 -3.79
C VAL A 16 5.86 4.89 -3.27
N VAL A 17 6.49 5.25 -2.15
CA VAL A 17 6.38 6.58 -1.54
C VAL A 17 6.93 7.65 -2.49
N TRP A 18 8.02 7.36 -3.20
CA TRP A 18 8.53 8.27 -4.24
C TRP A 18 7.53 8.50 -5.38
N GLY A 19 6.81 7.46 -5.80
CA GLY A 19 5.73 7.60 -6.78
C GLY A 19 4.63 8.56 -6.32
N MET A 20 4.22 8.45 -5.05
CA MET A 20 3.24 9.36 -4.44
C MET A 20 3.75 10.80 -4.38
N ILE A 21 5.03 10.99 -4.01
CA ILE A 21 5.67 12.32 -3.98
C ILE A 21 5.68 12.94 -5.38
N PHE A 22 6.06 12.20 -6.42
CA PHE A 22 6.07 12.74 -7.78
C PHE A 22 4.69 13.09 -8.30
N LEU A 23 3.68 12.26 -8.03
CA LEU A 23 2.30 12.55 -8.41
C LEU A 23 1.80 13.80 -7.68
N PHE A 24 2.10 13.93 -6.39
CA PHE A 24 1.76 15.10 -5.60
C PHE A 24 2.45 16.37 -6.12
N LEU A 25 3.75 16.31 -6.45
CA LEU A 25 4.46 17.43 -7.06
C LEU A 25 3.88 17.78 -8.44
N GLY A 26 3.56 16.78 -9.26
CA GLY A 26 2.90 16.98 -10.55
C GLY A 26 1.55 17.68 -10.42
N LEU A 27 0.81 17.42 -9.33
CA LEU A 27 -0.44 18.10 -9.02
C LEU A 27 -0.22 19.55 -8.56
N ILE A 28 0.77 19.80 -7.68
CA ILE A 28 1.14 21.16 -7.23
C ILE A 28 1.55 22.03 -8.43
N PHE A 29 2.41 21.51 -9.30
CA PHE A 29 2.89 22.22 -10.48
C PHE A 29 1.86 22.25 -11.63
N LYS A 30 0.65 21.69 -11.42
CA LYS A 30 -0.43 21.58 -12.42
C LYS A 30 0.00 20.92 -13.74
N VAL A 31 1.02 20.08 -13.69
CA VAL A 31 1.45 19.25 -14.82
C VAL A 31 0.43 18.15 -15.08
N VAL A 32 -0.25 17.71 -14.03
CA VAL A 32 -1.31 16.69 -14.08
C VAL A 32 -2.57 17.28 -13.46
N SER A 33 -3.71 17.17 -14.14
CA SER A 33 -5.00 17.63 -13.60
C SER A 33 -5.68 16.55 -12.76
N VAL A 34 -6.57 16.96 -11.86
CA VAL A 34 -7.36 16.01 -11.04
C VAL A 34 -8.21 15.09 -11.92
N SER A 35 -8.76 15.61 -13.04
CA SER A 35 -9.54 14.82 -13.98
C SER A 35 -8.72 13.70 -14.63
N ASP A 36 -7.45 13.97 -14.97
CA ASP A 36 -6.57 12.96 -15.57
C ASP A 36 -6.27 11.82 -14.58
N ILE A 37 -6.07 12.18 -13.30
CA ILE A 37 -5.87 11.20 -12.22
C ILE A 37 -7.14 10.37 -12.04
N GLU A 38 -8.32 11.00 -12.07
CA GLU A 38 -9.59 10.32 -11.88
C GLU A 38 -9.89 9.33 -13.01
N GLU A 39 -9.64 9.72 -14.27
CA GLU A 39 -9.79 8.83 -15.43
C GLU A 39 -8.80 7.67 -15.38
N THR A 40 -7.52 7.96 -15.15
CA THR A 40 -6.46 6.96 -15.09
C THR A 40 -6.67 5.99 -13.92
N SER A 41 -7.01 6.51 -12.74
CA SER A 41 -7.27 5.69 -11.55
C SER A 41 -8.49 4.80 -11.72
N ARG A 42 -9.56 5.26 -12.38
CA ARG A 42 -10.69 4.39 -12.77
C ARG A 42 -10.23 3.23 -13.65
N GLY A 43 -9.35 3.49 -14.61
CA GLY A 43 -8.73 2.45 -15.44
C GLY A 43 -7.94 1.44 -14.61
N LEU A 44 -7.07 1.90 -13.72
CA LEU A 44 -6.29 1.03 -12.83
C LEU A 44 -7.20 0.22 -11.89
N LEU A 45 -8.19 0.87 -11.29
CA LEU A 45 -9.15 0.24 -10.37
C LEU A 45 -9.97 -0.84 -11.09
N LYS A 46 -10.36 -0.61 -12.34
CA LYS A 46 -11.06 -1.59 -13.18
C LYS A 46 -10.26 -2.89 -13.35
N TYR A 47 -8.93 -2.80 -13.44
CA TYR A 47 -8.03 -3.96 -13.59
C TYR A 47 -7.24 -4.28 -12.31
N PHE A 48 -7.61 -3.73 -11.16
CA PHE A 48 -6.80 -3.82 -9.93
C PHE A 48 -6.56 -5.27 -9.48
N ALA A 49 -7.53 -6.15 -9.67
CA ALA A 49 -7.40 -7.57 -9.39
C ALA A 49 -6.24 -8.23 -10.16
N PHE A 50 -5.94 -7.76 -11.39
CA PHE A 50 -4.82 -8.27 -12.19
C PHE A 50 -3.47 -7.97 -11.52
N PHE A 51 -3.33 -6.85 -10.80
CA PHE A 51 -2.09 -6.53 -10.08
C PHE A 51 -1.87 -7.41 -8.84
N PHE A 52 -2.91 -8.03 -8.30
CA PHE A 52 -2.79 -9.02 -7.22
C PHE A 52 -2.59 -10.45 -7.71
N LEU A 53 -2.84 -10.69 -9.00
CA LEU A 53 -2.71 -12.02 -9.60
C LEU A 53 -1.32 -12.64 -9.39
N PRO A 54 -0.19 -11.90 -9.56
CA PRO A 54 1.15 -12.44 -9.30
C PRO A 54 1.32 -12.96 -7.88
N ALA A 55 0.84 -12.22 -6.88
CA ALA A 55 0.90 -12.64 -5.48
C ALA A 55 0.01 -13.86 -5.22
N GLY A 56 -1.18 -13.91 -5.82
CA GLY A 56 -2.09 -15.05 -5.71
C GLY A 56 -1.52 -16.34 -6.34
N VAL A 57 -0.89 -16.23 -7.51
CA VAL A 57 -0.22 -17.35 -8.17
C VAL A 57 0.96 -17.85 -7.35
N GLU A 58 1.69 -16.95 -6.70
CA GLU A 58 2.81 -17.33 -5.83
C GLU A 58 2.34 -18.15 -4.62
N ILE A 59 1.23 -17.77 -4.00
CA ILE A 59 0.62 -18.55 -2.90
C ILE A 59 0.17 -19.94 -3.39
N MET A 60 -0.38 -20.04 -4.61
CA MET A 60 -0.80 -21.33 -5.16
C MET A 60 0.37 -22.30 -5.38
N LYS A 61 1.56 -21.81 -5.73
CA LYS A 61 2.76 -22.65 -5.84
C LYS A 61 3.20 -23.21 -4.49
N GLU A 62 3.14 -22.38 -3.45
CA GLU A 62 3.51 -22.76 -2.09
C GLU A 62 2.39 -23.48 -1.33
N TYR A 63 1.20 -23.63 -1.92
CA TYR A 63 0.03 -24.21 -1.26
C TYR A 63 0.29 -25.61 -0.69
N ALA A 64 1.04 -26.46 -1.41
CA ALA A 64 1.41 -27.80 -0.95
C ALA A 64 2.34 -27.79 0.28
N SER A 65 3.18 -26.76 0.42
CA SER A 65 4.07 -26.54 1.57
C SER A 65 3.31 -26.06 2.82
N MET A 66 2.09 -25.53 2.65
CA MET A 66 1.26 -25.00 3.74
C MET A 66 0.48 -26.08 4.52
N ASP A 67 0.58 -27.35 4.14
CA ASP A 67 0.20 -28.57 4.88
C ASP A 67 -0.95 -28.41 5.90
N GLY A 68 -2.14 -28.03 5.40
CA GLY A 68 -3.37 -27.91 6.21
C GLY A 68 -3.45 -26.68 7.14
N LYS A 69 -2.44 -25.81 7.18
CA LYS A 69 -2.37 -24.63 8.07
C LYS A 69 -3.11 -23.40 7.54
N VAL A 70 -3.75 -23.49 6.38
CA VAL A 70 -4.46 -22.37 5.74
C VAL A 70 -5.46 -21.71 6.70
N LEU A 71 -6.21 -22.50 7.46
CA LEU A 71 -7.18 -21.97 8.43
C LEU A 71 -6.49 -21.25 9.59
N GLN A 72 -5.36 -21.76 10.08
CA GLN A 72 -4.57 -21.09 11.13
C GLN A 72 -4.00 -19.75 10.62
N ILE A 73 -3.49 -19.72 9.39
CA ILE A 73 -2.94 -18.52 8.75
C ILE A 73 -4.04 -17.46 8.59
N LEU A 74 -5.22 -17.84 8.09
CA LEU A 74 -6.36 -16.92 7.95
C LEU A 74 -6.78 -16.30 9.29
N VAL A 75 -6.84 -17.12 10.35
CA VAL A 75 -7.19 -16.65 11.70
C VAL A 75 -6.14 -15.66 12.21
N ILE A 76 -4.85 -15.99 12.11
CA ILE A 76 -3.75 -15.12 12.58
C ILE A 76 -3.72 -13.81 11.79
N ILE A 77 -3.87 -13.84 10.47
CA ILE A 77 -3.89 -12.62 9.64
C ILE A 77 -5.08 -11.75 10.01
N SER A 78 -6.27 -12.34 10.17
CA SER A 78 -7.49 -11.58 10.49
C SER A 78 -7.37 -10.90 11.86
N ILE A 79 -6.96 -11.66 12.88
CA ILE A 79 -6.81 -11.13 14.24
C ILE A 79 -5.71 -10.08 14.29
N SER A 80 -4.53 -10.34 13.70
CA SER A 80 -3.43 -9.37 13.71
C SER A 80 -3.79 -8.10 12.96
N THR A 81 -4.48 -8.18 11.83
CA THR A 81 -4.96 -7.00 11.08
C THR A 81 -5.92 -6.16 11.91
N ILE A 82 -6.92 -6.78 12.54
CA ILE A 82 -7.88 -6.05 13.40
C ILE A 82 -7.15 -5.36 14.56
N ILE A 83 -6.26 -6.09 15.24
CA ILE A 83 -5.49 -5.54 16.36
C ILE A 83 -4.63 -4.36 15.88
N THR A 84 -3.89 -4.52 14.79
CA THR A 84 -3.05 -3.45 14.23
C THR A 84 -3.88 -2.23 13.87
N LEU A 85 -5.04 -2.39 13.22
CA LEU A 85 -5.92 -1.27 12.88
C LEU A 85 -6.44 -0.54 14.11
N ILE A 86 -6.88 -1.27 15.14
CA ILE A 86 -7.35 -0.68 16.40
C ILE A 86 -6.20 0.08 17.09
N LEU A 87 -5.03 -0.55 17.21
CA LEU A 87 -3.88 0.08 17.85
C LEU A 87 -3.41 1.32 17.09
N THR A 88 -3.34 1.25 15.76
CA THR A 88 -3.01 2.42 14.94
C THR A 88 -4.02 3.54 15.15
N ALA A 89 -5.33 3.24 15.15
CA ALA A 89 -6.35 4.24 15.40
C ALA A 89 -6.20 4.90 16.79
N LEU A 90 -6.02 4.10 17.84
CA LEU A 90 -5.86 4.61 19.21
C LEU A 90 -4.58 5.45 19.37
N VAL A 91 -3.47 5.00 18.81
CA VAL A 91 -2.19 5.73 18.88
C VAL A 91 -2.28 7.06 18.14
N VAL A 92 -2.82 7.05 16.92
CA VAL A 92 -3.00 8.28 16.13
C VAL A 92 -3.94 9.23 16.87
N GLU A 93 -5.06 8.74 17.40
CA GLU A 93 -6.01 9.56 18.16
C GLU A 93 -5.36 10.15 19.43
N PHE A 94 -4.58 9.35 20.16
CA PHE A 94 -3.84 9.81 21.33
C PHE A 94 -2.85 10.93 20.97
N VAL A 95 -2.06 10.74 19.90
CA VAL A 95 -1.08 11.73 19.43
C VAL A 95 -1.78 13.03 19.00
N ILE A 96 -2.85 12.94 18.21
CA ILE A 96 -3.62 14.11 17.77
C ILE A 96 -4.20 14.86 18.98
N ARG A 97 -4.82 14.14 19.93
CA ARG A 97 -5.36 14.73 21.17
C ARG A 97 -4.28 15.38 22.03
N ARG A 98 -3.02 14.97 21.93
CA ARG A 98 -1.88 15.58 22.63
C ARG A 98 -1.26 16.77 21.90
N LEU A 99 -1.30 16.79 20.57
CA LEU A 99 -0.76 17.89 19.75
C LEU A 99 -1.73 19.07 19.63
N TYR A 100 -3.04 18.82 19.69
CA TYR A 100 -4.09 19.84 19.58
C TYR A 100 -4.69 20.26 20.95
N LYS A 101 -4.01 19.92 22.04
CA LYS A 101 -4.34 20.37 23.41
C LYS A 101 -3.24 21.29 23.91
#